data_AF-A0A5C5ZK64-F1
#
_entry.id   AF-A0A5C5ZK64-F1
#
_cell.length_a   1.000
_cell.length_b   1.000
_cell.length_c   1.000
_cell.angle_alpha   90.00
_cell.angle_beta   90.00
_cell.angle_gamma   90.00
#
_symmetry.space_group_name_H-M   'P 1'
#
loop_
_entity.id
_entity.type
_entity.pdbx_description
1 polymer ?
#
loop_
_entity_poly.entity_id
_entity_poly.type
_entity_poly.pdbx_seq_one_letter_code
_entity_poly.pdbx_strand_id
1 'polypeptide(L)'
;MIRRPNIDCCVLLLACLAAAPSRSSDAQAVANDTPPAYQRLIGSLGEGPARENSGIVRSRTTPDLFWMQNDSGDEPRVYPVRRDGSVHRSERYADTPGVHIGGAINVDWEDIAVMHDGGLVVADVGNNRNDRRDLVLYFVDEPSPFAGRTTFRKKVFVRYPDQPAIPAPSDDFNYDCEAVFALGESLYMVTKHRSDTAAKVYRLDDFREGMVHELEPLQRIELGGQAVGADALPDGSRVVLTTYDTLWLFDSTDHDHPLARPIGRLPIVGDQVEAVCFDGPNTILFADEATAQLYEVSVADFQQIPPARSR
;
A
#
# COMPACT_ATOMS: atom_id res chain seq x y z
N MET A 1 35.27 5.20 -38.53
CA MET A 1 35.39 3.88 -37.88
C MET A 1 36.00 4.12 -36.50
N ILE A 2 35.15 4.46 -35.53
CA ILE A 2 35.54 4.90 -34.19
C ILE A 2 34.93 3.89 -33.22
N ARG A 3 35.80 3.16 -32.51
CA ARG A 3 35.41 2.14 -31.52
C ARG A 3 34.83 2.82 -30.28
N ARG A 4 33.62 2.42 -29.88
CA ARG A 4 33.03 2.73 -28.57
C ARG A 4 33.60 1.76 -27.53
N PRO A 5 33.91 2.18 -26.29
CA PRO A 5 34.20 1.25 -25.22
C PRO A 5 32.90 0.70 -24.63
N ASN A 6 32.89 -0.62 -24.39
CA ASN A 6 31.88 -1.31 -23.61
C ASN A 6 31.91 -0.78 -22.18
N ILE A 7 30.75 -0.36 -21.66
CA ILE A 7 30.54 -0.18 -20.23
C ILE A 7 29.75 -1.41 -19.81
N ASP A 8 30.44 -2.34 -19.16
CA ASP A 8 29.82 -3.47 -18.48
C ASP A 8 29.04 -2.93 -17.27
N CYS A 9 27.71 -2.98 -17.34
CA CYS A 9 26.83 -2.74 -16.21
C CYS A 9 26.91 -3.94 -15.26
N CYS A 10 27.70 -3.82 -14.20
CA CYS A 10 27.62 -4.70 -13.05
C CYS A 10 26.30 -4.47 -12.31
N VAL A 11 25.33 -5.36 -12.51
CA VAL A 11 24.15 -5.51 -11.66
C VAL A 11 24.60 -6.14 -10.35
N LEU A 12 24.55 -5.39 -9.25
CA LEU A 12 24.72 -5.92 -7.90
C LEU A 12 23.37 -6.41 -7.39
N LEU A 13 23.10 -7.71 -7.51
CA LEU A 13 22.13 -8.40 -6.66
C LEU A 13 22.74 -8.53 -5.26
N LEU A 14 22.20 -7.84 -4.26
CA LEU A 14 22.45 -8.18 -2.86
C LEU A 14 21.43 -9.25 -2.43
N ALA A 15 21.86 -10.52 -2.46
CA ALA A 15 21.17 -11.59 -1.75
C ALA A 15 21.67 -11.61 -0.29
N CYS A 16 20.84 -11.15 0.65
CA CYS A 16 21.12 -11.26 2.08
C CYS A 16 20.80 -12.68 2.57
N LEU A 17 21.83 -13.54 2.73
CA LEU A 17 21.71 -14.76 3.52
C LEU A 17 21.76 -14.41 5.02
N ALA A 18 20.61 -14.38 5.69
CA ALA A 18 20.53 -14.42 7.14
C ALA A 18 20.58 -15.88 7.62
N ALA A 19 21.61 -16.25 8.37
CA ALA A 19 21.70 -17.56 9.02
C ALA A 19 20.76 -17.61 10.24
N ALA A 20 19.73 -18.46 10.18
CA ALA A 20 18.82 -18.68 11.31
C ALA A 20 19.45 -19.61 12.38
N PRO A 21 19.23 -19.36 13.68
CA PRO A 21 19.64 -20.29 14.73
C PRO A 21 18.65 -21.47 14.83
N SER A 22 19.18 -22.68 14.96
CA SER A 22 18.42 -23.92 15.16
C SER A 22 17.65 -23.89 16.48
N ARG A 23 16.31 -23.96 16.43
CA ARG A 23 15.46 -24.19 17.60
C ARG A 23 15.16 -25.68 17.78
N SER A 24 15.35 -26.14 19.01
CA SER A 24 14.94 -27.45 19.52
C SER A 24 13.42 -27.63 19.47
N SER A 25 13.01 -28.87 19.22
CA SER A 25 11.62 -29.33 19.10
C SER A 25 10.81 -29.10 20.38
N ASP A 26 9.76 -28.31 20.27
CA ASP A 26 8.52 -28.50 21.03
C ASP A 26 7.35 -28.15 20.09
N ALA A 27 6.33 -28.99 20.11
CA ALA A 27 5.29 -29.13 19.08
C ALA A 27 4.67 -27.81 18.61
N GLN A 28 4.99 -27.41 17.37
CA GLN A 28 4.26 -26.39 16.63
C GLN A 28 3.07 -27.05 15.92
N ALA A 29 1.89 -26.48 16.10
CA ALA A 29 0.76 -26.73 15.22
C ALA A 29 1.20 -26.44 13.79
N VAL A 30 1.06 -27.42 12.91
CA VAL A 30 1.25 -27.24 11.47
C VAL A 30 0.20 -26.23 11.03
N ALA A 31 0.60 -25.00 10.78
CA ALA A 31 -0.25 -24.05 10.06
C ALA A 31 -0.55 -24.69 8.71
N ASN A 32 -1.82 -24.87 8.39
CA ASN A 32 -2.18 -25.31 7.05
C ASN A 32 -1.92 -24.13 6.12
N ASP A 33 -0.92 -24.24 5.24
CA ASP A 33 -0.62 -23.28 4.17
C ASP A 33 -1.74 -23.19 3.11
N THR A 34 -2.85 -23.92 3.31
CA THR A 34 -4.03 -23.83 2.46
C THR A 34 -4.86 -22.62 2.88
N PRO A 35 -5.16 -21.68 1.97
CA PRO A 35 -6.06 -20.58 2.26
C PRO A 35 -7.40 -21.06 2.83
N PRO A 36 -7.94 -20.36 3.84
CA PRO A 36 -9.23 -20.68 4.41
C PRO A 36 -10.35 -20.50 3.37
N ALA A 37 -11.47 -21.22 3.52
CA ALA A 37 -12.54 -21.23 2.52
C ALA A 37 -13.18 -19.87 2.22
N TYR A 38 -13.08 -18.90 3.13
CA TYR A 38 -13.53 -17.51 2.92
C TYR A 38 -12.55 -16.69 2.06
N GLN A 39 -11.28 -17.07 2.02
CA GLN A 39 -10.26 -16.44 1.19
C GLN A 39 -10.27 -17.12 -0.18
N ARG A 40 -10.97 -16.48 -1.12
CA ARG A 40 -11.17 -17.03 -2.46
C ARG A 40 -10.12 -16.47 -3.41
N LEU A 41 -9.31 -17.33 -4.02
CA LEU A 41 -8.48 -16.95 -5.17
C LEU A 41 -9.39 -16.57 -6.33
N ILE A 42 -9.23 -15.35 -6.86
CA ILE A 42 -10.05 -14.84 -7.97
C ILE A 42 -9.26 -14.59 -9.25
N GLY A 43 -7.94 -14.52 -9.16
CA GLY A 43 -7.10 -14.26 -10.33
C GLY A 43 -5.61 -14.28 -10.03
N SER A 44 -4.83 -14.08 -11.09
CA SER A 44 -3.39 -13.84 -11.02
C SER A 44 -3.10 -12.55 -11.76
N LEU A 45 -2.25 -11.71 -11.18
CA LEU A 45 -1.89 -10.43 -11.75
C LEU A 45 -1.14 -10.63 -13.08
N GLY A 46 -1.45 -9.79 -14.05
CA GLY A 46 -0.79 -9.78 -15.35
C GLY A 46 0.60 -9.14 -15.33
N GLU A 47 1.24 -9.15 -16.49
CA GLU A 47 2.53 -8.50 -16.74
C GLU A 47 2.54 -7.03 -16.30
N GLY A 48 3.55 -6.63 -15.51
CA GLY A 48 3.60 -5.34 -14.84
C GLY A 48 3.39 -5.52 -13.33
N PRO A 49 2.14 -5.50 -12.84
CA PRO A 49 1.85 -5.64 -11.41
C PRO A 49 2.27 -7.00 -10.82
N ALA A 50 2.43 -8.06 -11.62
CA ALA A 50 2.91 -9.36 -11.12
C ALA A 50 4.36 -9.37 -10.60
N ARG A 51 5.10 -8.26 -10.66
CA ARG A 51 6.50 -8.20 -10.25
C ARG A 51 6.70 -7.82 -8.78
N GLU A 52 6.13 -6.70 -8.37
CA GLU A 52 6.39 -6.03 -7.08
C GLU A 52 5.11 -5.28 -6.63
N ASN A 53 3.94 -5.93 -6.65
CA ASN A 53 2.69 -5.21 -6.39
C ASN A 53 2.58 -4.83 -4.91
N SER A 54 2.31 -3.56 -4.62
CA SER A 54 2.23 -3.07 -3.24
C SER A 54 0.90 -2.36 -2.93
N GLY A 55 0.41 -1.48 -3.82
CA GLY A 55 -0.84 -0.72 -3.62
C GLY A 55 -1.94 -1.08 -4.63
N ILE A 56 -3.20 -1.05 -4.21
CA ILE A 56 -4.38 -1.24 -5.08
C ILE A 56 -5.55 -0.36 -4.65
N VAL A 57 -6.27 0.22 -5.61
CA VAL A 57 -7.54 0.92 -5.37
C VAL A 57 -8.56 0.67 -6.47
N ARG A 58 -9.84 0.69 -6.11
CA ARG A 58 -10.93 0.63 -7.10
C ARG A 58 -11.10 1.98 -7.77
N SER A 59 -11.20 1.97 -9.10
CA SER A 59 -11.54 3.14 -9.91
C SER A 59 -12.88 3.77 -9.48
N ARG A 60 -12.93 5.10 -9.49
CA ARG A 60 -14.16 5.88 -9.26
C ARG A 60 -14.88 6.20 -10.56
N THR A 61 -14.16 6.24 -11.69
CA THR A 61 -14.71 6.67 -12.98
C THR A 61 -14.98 5.52 -13.96
N THR A 62 -14.32 4.37 -13.78
CA THR A 62 -14.39 3.21 -14.69
C THR A 62 -14.86 1.97 -13.92
N PRO A 63 -16.02 1.39 -14.27
CA PRO A 63 -16.49 0.14 -13.68
C PRO A 63 -15.50 -1.00 -13.89
N ASP A 64 -15.42 -1.90 -12.89
CA ASP A 64 -14.60 -3.13 -12.92
C ASP A 64 -13.10 -2.91 -13.18
N LEU A 65 -12.61 -1.71 -12.87
CA LEU A 65 -11.21 -1.30 -12.97
C LEU A 65 -10.61 -1.06 -11.59
N PHE A 66 -9.39 -1.55 -11.40
CA PHE A 66 -8.55 -1.28 -10.26
C PHE A 66 -7.24 -0.65 -10.74
N TRP A 67 -6.71 0.30 -9.98
CA TRP A 67 -5.38 0.84 -10.20
C TRP A 67 -4.44 0.19 -9.20
N MET A 68 -3.40 -0.44 -9.71
CA MET A 68 -2.29 -0.94 -8.88
C MET A 68 -1.05 -0.11 -9.12
N GLN A 69 -0.16 -0.12 -8.13
CA GLN A 69 1.21 0.34 -8.29
C GLN A 69 2.18 -0.75 -7.84
N ASN A 70 3.43 -0.62 -8.29
CA ASN A 70 4.50 -1.46 -7.80
C ASN A 70 5.38 -0.69 -6.81
N ASP A 71 6.05 -1.43 -5.93
CA ASP A 71 7.08 -0.91 -5.04
C ASP A 71 8.35 -0.48 -5.82
N SER A 72 9.43 -0.20 -5.10
CA SER A 72 10.72 0.26 -5.58
C SER A 72 11.30 -0.66 -6.66
N GLY A 73 12.15 -0.07 -7.51
CA GLY A 73 12.80 -0.80 -8.60
C GLY A 73 11.99 -0.92 -9.90
N ASP A 74 10.74 -0.47 -9.92
CA ASP A 74 9.95 -0.30 -11.14
C ASP A 74 9.96 1.15 -11.68
N GLU A 75 9.59 1.33 -12.94
CA GLU A 75 9.29 2.65 -13.50
C GLU A 75 8.04 3.27 -12.83
N PRO A 76 7.94 4.61 -12.75
CA PRO A 76 6.81 5.30 -12.12
C PRO A 76 5.52 5.12 -12.93
N ARG A 77 4.82 4.00 -12.71
CA ARG A 77 3.66 3.55 -13.47
C ARG A 77 2.53 3.16 -12.54
N VAL A 78 1.31 3.39 -13.00
CA VAL A 78 0.10 2.76 -12.44
C VAL A 78 -0.47 1.77 -13.45
N TYR A 79 -0.98 0.66 -12.96
CA TYR A 79 -1.46 -0.46 -13.76
C TYR A 79 -2.98 -0.56 -13.69
N PRO A 80 -3.70 -0.43 -14.81
CA PRO A 80 -5.12 -0.69 -14.87
C PRO A 80 -5.38 -2.20 -14.89
N VAL A 81 -5.91 -2.74 -13.80
CA VAL A 81 -6.12 -4.17 -13.56
C VAL A 81 -7.61 -4.46 -13.50
N ARG A 82 -8.04 -5.56 -14.11
CA ARG A 82 -9.39 -6.12 -13.96
C ARG A 82 -9.46 -6.95 -12.70
N ARG A 83 -10.69 -7.19 -12.24
CA ARG A 83 -10.99 -8.05 -11.11
C ARG A 83 -10.40 -9.48 -11.19
N ASP A 84 -10.15 -10.00 -12.38
CA ASP A 84 -9.53 -11.32 -12.59
C ASP A 84 -7.98 -11.27 -12.59
N GLY A 85 -7.40 -10.11 -12.27
CA GLY A 85 -5.95 -9.86 -12.28
C GLY A 85 -5.39 -9.48 -13.65
N SER A 86 -6.18 -9.56 -14.73
CA SER A 86 -5.68 -9.22 -16.07
C SER A 86 -5.48 -7.70 -16.23
N VAL A 87 -4.35 -7.30 -16.81
CA VAL A 87 -4.06 -5.89 -17.09
C VAL A 87 -4.81 -5.42 -18.33
N HIS A 88 -5.36 -4.21 -18.31
CA HIS A 88 -5.86 -3.54 -19.51
C HIS A 88 -4.68 -3.23 -20.43
N ARG A 89 -4.65 -3.88 -21.59
CA ARG A 89 -3.62 -3.63 -22.61
C ARG A 89 -4.09 -2.54 -23.58
N SER A 90 -3.20 -1.60 -23.86
CA SER A 90 -3.39 -0.63 -24.93
C SER A 90 -2.95 -1.23 -26.26
N GLU A 91 -3.77 -1.15 -27.30
CA GLU A 91 -3.35 -1.53 -28.66
C GLU A 91 -2.19 -0.67 -29.17
N ARG A 92 -2.14 0.59 -28.75
CA ARG A 92 -1.10 1.55 -29.15
C ARG A 92 0.22 1.36 -28.39
N TYR A 93 0.14 0.82 -27.18
CA TYR A 93 1.28 0.65 -26.26
C TYR A 93 1.36 -0.81 -25.77
N ALA A 94 1.21 -1.77 -26.69
CA ALA A 94 1.05 -3.19 -26.35
C ALA A 94 2.26 -3.79 -25.60
N ASP A 95 3.46 -3.26 -25.84
CA ASP A 95 4.73 -3.72 -25.27
C ASP A 95 5.12 -2.96 -23.98
N THR A 96 4.25 -2.08 -23.48
CA THR A 96 4.52 -1.26 -22.29
C THR A 96 3.28 -1.26 -21.40
N PRO A 97 3.09 -2.30 -20.55
CA PRO A 97 1.94 -2.35 -19.66
C PRO A 97 1.96 -1.18 -18.66
N GLY A 98 0.78 -0.71 -18.30
CA GLY A 98 0.59 0.40 -17.36
C GLY A 98 0.65 1.79 -18.01
N VAL A 99 0.41 2.79 -17.18
CA VAL A 99 0.41 4.21 -17.53
C VAL A 99 1.59 4.88 -16.83
N HIS A 100 2.59 5.32 -17.60
CA HIS A 100 3.74 6.02 -17.02
C HIS A 100 3.35 7.43 -16.54
N ILE A 101 3.69 7.78 -15.29
CA ILE A 101 3.47 9.10 -14.70
C ILE A 101 4.68 9.98 -14.98
N GLY A 102 4.58 10.78 -16.04
CA GLY A 102 5.67 11.64 -16.49
C GLY A 102 6.11 12.65 -15.43
N GLY A 103 7.41 12.66 -15.13
CA GLY A 103 8.04 13.57 -14.17
C GLY A 103 8.10 13.03 -12.74
N ALA A 104 7.37 11.95 -12.44
CA ALA A 104 7.50 11.26 -11.17
C ALA A 104 8.77 10.40 -11.14
N ILE A 105 9.21 10.06 -9.94
CA ILE A 105 10.30 9.14 -9.66
C ILE A 105 9.73 8.13 -8.67
N ASN A 106 10.05 6.85 -8.86
CA ASN A 106 9.80 5.80 -7.89
C ASN A 106 11.08 5.58 -7.08
N VAL A 107 11.13 6.15 -5.87
CA VAL A 107 12.22 5.89 -4.92
C VAL A 107 11.85 4.72 -4.00
N ASP A 108 10.68 4.80 -3.36
CA ASP A 108 10.10 3.79 -2.45
C ASP A 108 8.58 4.01 -2.42
N TRP A 109 7.89 3.52 -3.46
CA TRP A 109 6.44 3.70 -3.67
C TRP A 109 5.67 2.64 -2.92
N GLU A 110 4.86 2.99 -1.93
CA GLU A 110 4.35 1.97 -1.00
C GLU A 110 2.85 1.73 -1.09
N ASP A 111 2.05 2.76 -1.40
CA ASP A 111 0.60 2.60 -1.52
C ASP A 111 -0.03 3.65 -2.45
N ILE A 112 -1.28 3.42 -2.82
CA ILE A 112 -2.09 4.29 -3.68
C ILE A 112 -3.46 4.54 -3.05
N ALA A 113 -3.95 5.78 -3.10
CA ALA A 113 -5.27 6.15 -2.60
C ALA A 113 -6.10 6.86 -3.69
N VAL A 114 -7.42 6.94 -3.47
CA VAL A 114 -8.32 7.75 -4.31
C VAL A 114 -8.97 8.86 -3.50
N MET A 115 -8.70 10.11 -3.86
CA MET A 115 -9.30 11.29 -3.21
C MET A 115 -10.79 11.41 -3.51
N HIS A 116 -11.49 12.24 -2.73
CA HIS A 116 -12.91 12.55 -2.95
C HIS A 116 -13.23 13.10 -4.35
N ASP A 117 -12.26 13.76 -5.01
CA ASP A 117 -12.41 14.27 -6.39
C ASP A 117 -12.20 13.19 -7.46
N GLY A 118 -11.92 11.95 -7.06
CA GLY A 118 -11.66 10.81 -7.95
C GLY A 118 -10.21 10.73 -8.44
N GLY A 119 -9.36 11.69 -8.10
CA GLY A 119 -7.93 11.64 -8.43
C GLY A 119 -7.17 10.59 -7.62
N LEU A 120 -6.15 10.01 -8.23
CA LEU A 120 -5.24 9.08 -7.58
C LEU A 120 -4.18 9.84 -6.79
N VAL A 121 -3.74 9.27 -5.66
CA VAL A 121 -2.56 9.70 -4.93
C VAL A 121 -1.62 8.51 -4.87
N VAL A 122 -0.46 8.65 -5.49
CA VAL A 122 0.62 7.65 -5.42
C VAL A 122 1.62 8.11 -4.38
N ALA A 123 1.92 7.24 -3.41
CA ALA A 123 2.70 7.60 -2.23
C ALA A 123 4.13 7.05 -2.30
N ASP A 124 5.09 7.92 -2.63
CA ASP A 124 6.53 7.67 -2.57
C ASP A 124 7.04 8.02 -1.15
N VAL A 125 6.62 7.18 -0.19
CA VAL A 125 6.73 7.45 1.25
C VAL A 125 7.40 6.32 2.03
N GLY A 126 7.82 5.26 1.34
CA GLY A 126 8.68 4.23 1.89
C GLY A 126 10.00 4.84 2.37
N ASN A 127 10.48 4.34 3.48
CA ASN A 127 11.61 4.89 4.19
C ASN A 127 12.29 3.83 5.04
N ASN A 128 12.65 2.73 4.39
CA ASN A 128 13.21 1.52 5.00
C ASN A 128 14.39 1.77 5.97
N ARG A 129 15.19 2.81 5.71
CA ARG A 129 16.34 3.21 6.54
C ARG A 129 16.07 4.39 7.45
N ASN A 130 14.84 4.89 7.45
CA ASN A 130 14.37 6.08 8.18
C ASN A 130 15.23 7.33 7.88
N ASP A 131 15.86 7.40 6.70
CA ASP A 131 16.86 8.40 6.33
C ASP A 131 16.46 9.31 5.17
N ARG A 132 15.26 9.11 4.60
CA ARG A 132 14.73 9.92 3.51
C ARG A 132 14.27 11.30 3.95
N ARG A 133 14.46 12.27 3.05
CA ARG A 133 14.11 13.70 3.23
C ARG A 133 13.20 14.22 2.12
N ASP A 134 12.81 13.35 1.22
CA ASP A 134 12.14 13.63 -0.05
C ASP A 134 10.87 12.79 -0.21
N LEU A 135 10.25 12.39 0.91
CA LEU A 135 8.95 11.71 0.93
C LEU A 135 7.94 12.57 0.18
N VAL A 136 7.19 11.96 -0.74
CA VAL A 136 6.38 12.73 -1.68
C VAL A 136 5.13 12.00 -2.13
N LEU A 137 4.06 12.78 -2.27
CA LEU A 137 2.77 12.34 -2.79
C LEU A 137 2.58 12.92 -4.20
N TYR A 138 2.29 12.06 -5.17
CA TYR A 138 1.94 12.46 -6.53
C TYR A 138 0.42 12.40 -6.72
N PHE A 139 -0.21 13.56 -6.91
CA PHE A 139 -1.64 13.63 -7.21
C PHE A 139 -1.83 13.56 -8.72
N VAL A 140 -2.54 12.54 -9.19
CA VAL A 140 -2.71 12.23 -10.62
C VAL A 140 -4.19 12.20 -10.94
N ASP A 141 -4.62 12.88 -12.00
CA ASP A 141 -5.98 12.67 -12.50
C ASP A 141 -6.12 11.23 -12.99
N GLU A 142 -7.25 10.59 -12.71
CA GLU A 142 -7.45 9.20 -13.10
C GLU A 142 -7.26 9.04 -14.63
N PRO A 143 -6.22 8.31 -15.09
CA PRO A 143 -5.92 8.26 -16.51
C PRO A 143 -6.86 7.31 -17.24
N SER A 144 -6.91 7.40 -18.56
CA SER A 144 -7.54 6.33 -19.35
C SER A 144 -6.80 5.01 -19.13
N PRO A 145 -7.50 3.87 -18.93
CA PRO A 145 -6.85 2.56 -18.78
C PRO A 145 -6.12 2.08 -20.04
N PHE A 146 -6.25 2.80 -21.16
CA PHE A 146 -5.53 2.52 -22.41
C PHE A 146 -4.44 3.56 -22.73
N ALA A 147 -4.22 4.53 -21.84
CA ALA A 147 -3.14 5.50 -21.99
C ALA A 147 -1.78 4.83 -21.75
N GLY A 148 -0.76 5.19 -22.54
CA GLY A 148 0.62 4.80 -22.23
C GLY A 148 1.33 5.78 -21.29
N ARG A 149 0.77 6.97 -21.09
CA ARG A 149 1.38 8.04 -20.31
C ARG A 149 0.33 9.00 -19.75
N THR A 150 0.60 9.50 -18.55
CA THR A 150 -0.07 10.63 -17.88
C THR A 150 0.99 11.51 -17.20
N THR A 151 0.58 12.48 -16.38
CA THR A 151 1.45 13.25 -15.49
C THR A 151 0.69 13.59 -14.21
N PHE A 152 1.41 13.95 -13.14
CA PHE A 152 0.78 14.43 -11.92
C PHE A 152 0.33 15.89 -12.08
N ARG A 153 -0.77 16.25 -11.44
CA ARG A 153 -1.26 17.64 -11.31
C ARG A 153 -0.68 18.37 -10.10
N LYS A 154 -0.23 17.63 -9.08
CA LYS A 154 0.49 18.18 -7.91
C LYS A 154 1.55 17.20 -7.41
N LYS A 155 2.64 17.75 -6.90
CA LYS A 155 3.70 17.04 -6.17
C LYS A 155 3.85 17.64 -4.78
N VAL A 156 3.51 16.87 -3.74
CA VAL A 156 3.43 17.36 -2.37
C VAL A 156 4.46 16.64 -1.51
N PHE A 157 5.45 17.37 -1.02
CA PHE A 157 6.47 16.83 -0.13
C PHE A 157 5.99 16.83 1.31
N VAL A 158 6.31 15.77 2.05
CA VAL A 158 5.90 15.59 3.45
C VAL A 158 7.08 15.23 4.34
N ARG A 159 6.94 15.43 5.64
CA ARG A 159 7.86 14.93 6.67
C ARG A 159 7.14 14.63 7.97
N TYR A 160 7.69 13.70 8.74
CA TYR A 160 7.28 13.44 10.11
C TYR A 160 7.79 14.56 11.03
N PRO A 161 6.92 15.28 11.75
CA PRO A 161 7.36 16.33 12.66
C PRO A 161 8.02 15.79 13.94
N ASP A 162 7.69 14.55 14.31
CA ASP A 162 8.15 13.89 15.53
C ASP A 162 9.41 13.04 15.32
N GLN A 163 9.91 12.91 14.09
CA GLN A 163 11.17 12.22 13.81
C GLN A 163 12.38 13.01 14.36
N PRO A 164 13.08 12.51 15.40
CA PRO A 164 14.06 13.31 16.12
C PRO A 164 15.39 13.46 15.36
N ALA A 165 15.70 12.52 14.47
CA ALA A 165 16.91 12.50 13.65
C ALA A 165 16.69 11.72 12.34
N ILE A 166 17.55 11.96 11.35
CA ILE A 166 17.52 11.29 10.05
C ILE A 166 18.95 10.76 9.79
N PRO A 167 19.22 9.43 9.90
CA PRO A 167 18.27 8.37 10.26
C PRO A 167 17.68 8.48 11.67
N ALA A 168 16.49 7.91 11.88
CA ALA A 168 15.89 7.78 13.21
C ALA A 168 16.74 6.87 14.11
N PRO A 169 16.74 7.09 15.45
CA PRO A 169 17.44 6.19 16.37
C PRO A 169 16.74 4.82 16.40
N SER A 170 17.51 3.76 16.71
CA SER A 170 17.02 2.37 16.62
C SER A 170 15.86 2.05 17.57
N ASP A 171 15.69 2.81 18.65
CA ASP A 171 14.60 2.68 19.61
C ASP A 171 13.32 3.43 19.19
N ASP A 172 13.36 4.24 18.13
CA ASP A 172 12.21 4.93 17.53
C ASP A 172 12.26 4.82 15.99
N PHE A 173 12.43 3.60 15.46
CA PHE A 173 12.65 3.35 14.03
C PHE A 173 11.33 3.15 13.26
N ASN A 174 10.33 4.00 13.51
CA ASN A 174 8.93 3.81 13.08
C ASN A 174 8.47 4.85 12.04
N TYR A 175 9.38 5.36 11.20
CA TYR A 175 9.13 6.43 10.22
C TYR A 175 9.14 5.95 8.78
N ASP A 176 8.52 4.80 8.56
CA ASP A 176 8.44 4.05 7.31
C ASP A 176 6.96 3.77 7.00
N CYS A 177 6.39 4.51 6.04
CA CYS A 177 4.95 4.52 5.79
C CYS A 177 4.60 3.55 4.67
N GLU A 178 3.66 2.64 4.92
CA GLU A 178 3.30 1.60 3.95
C GLU A 178 1.80 1.37 3.79
N ALA A 179 0.98 2.23 4.39
CA ALA A 179 -0.46 2.20 4.15
C ALA A 179 -1.03 3.61 4.09
N VAL A 180 -1.78 3.89 3.02
CA VAL A 180 -2.31 5.23 2.73
C VAL A 180 -3.78 5.14 2.31
N PHE A 181 -4.63 5.95 2.92
CA PHE A 181 -6.05 6.03 2.55
C PHE A 181 -6.56 7.46 2.64
N ALA A 182 -7.67 7.75 1.97
CA ALA A 182 -8.30 9.07 1.99
C ALA A 182 -9.69 9.02 2.64
N LEU A 183 -9.99 9.97 3.52
CA LEU A 183 -11.34 10.19 4.06
C LEU A 183 -11.74 11.65 3.83
N GLY A 184 -12.79 11.86 3.03
CA GLY A 184 -13.17 13.20 2.61
C GLY A 184 -12.04 13.89 1.86
N GLU A 185 -11.63 15.07 2.31
CA GLU A 185 -10.56 15.85 1.70
C GLU A 185 -9.16 15.52 2.28
N SER A 186 -9.08 14.67 3.29
CA SER A 186 -7.85 14.39 4.04
C SER A 186 -7.19 13.09 3.59
N LEU A 187 -5.86 13.04 3.64
CA LEU A 187 -5.06 11.83 3.44
C LEU A 187 -4.51 11.34 4.78
N TYR A 188 -4.49 10.03 4.98
CA TYR A 188 -3.97 9.38 6.18
C TYR A 188 -2.83 8.44 5.81
N MET A 189 -1.81 8.39 6.65
CA MET A 189 -0.61 7.57 6.47
C MET A 189 -0.37 6.74 7.72
N VAL A 190 -0.05 5.46 7.56
CA VAL A 190 0.22 4.53 8.65
C VAL A 190 1.60 3.91 8.46
N THR A 191 2.43 3.96 9.50
CA THR A 191 3.80 3.44 9.45
C THR A 191 3.91 2.00 9.92
N LYS A 192 4.92 1.28 9.40
CA LYS A 192 5.42 0.06 10.03
C LYS A 192 5.96 0.40 11.41
N HIS A 193 5.63 -0.44 12.39
CA HIS A 193 6.35 -0.48 13.65
C HIS A 193 7.58 -1.37 13.47
N ARG A 194 8.78 -0.82 13.73
CA ARG A 194 10.05 -1.57 13.64
C ARG A 194 10.87 -1.52 14.94
N SER A 195 10.57 -0.60 15.87
CA SER A 195 11.21 -0.55 17.20
C SER A 195 10.28 -0.85 18.38
N ASP A 196 8.97 -0.87 18.16
CA ASP A 196 7.95 -1.25 19.13
C ASP A 196 6.81 -2.01 18.44
N THR A 197 5.61 -2.07 19.04
CA THR A 197 4.45 -2.81 18.52
C THR A 197 3.37 -1.93 17.89
N ALA A 198 3.47 -0.61 18.00
CA ALA A 198 2.41 0.32 17.64
C ALA A 198 2.75 1.10 16.36
N ALA A 199 1.92 0.94 15.33
CA ALA A 199 1.98 1.76 14.14
C ALA A 199 1.60 3.21 14.46
N LYS A 200 2.30 4.18 13.86
CA LYS A 200 1.94 5.60 13.97
C LYS A 200 0.97 5.95 12.85
N VAL A 201 -0.04 6.75 13.16
CA VAL A 201 -1.04 7.23 12.21
C VAL A 201 -0.95 8.74 12.12
N TYR A 202 -0.87 9.23 10.90
CA TYR A 202 -0.80 10.66 10.61
C TYR A 202 -1.88 11.10 9.63
N ARG A 203 -2.19 12.40 9.63
CA ARG A 203 -3.08 13.07 8.69
C ARG A 203 -2.37 14.19 7.93
N LEU A 204 -2.82 14.42 6.70
CA LEU A 204 -2.47 15.57 5.89
C LEU A 204 -3.74 16.16 5.25
N ASP A 205 -3.97 17.46 5.49
CA ASP A 205 -5.12 18.20 4.96
C ASP A 205 -4.74 19.26 3.91
N ASP A 206 -3.46 19.66 3.87
CA ASP A 206 -2.96 20.69 2.95
C ASP A 206 -2.06 20.07 1.89
N PHE A 207 -2.38 20.36 0.63
CA PHE A 207 -1.70 19.83 -0.55
C PHE A 207 -1.13 20.94 -1.44
N ARG A 208 -0.87 22.13 -0.89
CA ARG A 208 -0.24 23.23 -1.64
C ARG A 208 1.21 22.87 -2.01
N GLU A 209 1.60 23.20 -3.24
CA GLU A 209 2.96 22.98 -3.71
C GLU A 209 3.92 24.09 -3.25
N GLY A 210 5.23 23.84 -3.37
CA GLY A 210 6.27 24.82 -3.06
C GLY A 210 6.73 24.83 -1.59
N MET A 211 6.29 23.86 -0.79
CA MET A 211 6.72 23.67 0.60
C MET A 211 6.77 22.18 0.96
N VAL A 212 7.41 21.88 2.10
CA VAL A 212 7.36 20.57 2.74
C VAL A 212 6.35 20.65 3.87
N HIS A 213 5.35 19.77 3.84
CA HIS A 213 4.30 19.72 4.86
C HIS A 213 4.72 18.83 6.03
N GLU A 214 4.39 19.27 7.24
CA GLU A 214 4.46 18.41 8.42
C GLU A 214 3.17 17.60 8.49
N LEU A 215 3.31 16.28 8.66
CA LEU A 215 2.17 15.41 8.93
C LEU A 215 1.63 15.65 10.34
N GLU A 216 0.32 15.65 10.52
CA GLU A 216 -0.30 15.75 11.85
C GLU A 216 -0.34 14.38 12.52
N PRO A 217 0.34 14.16 13.66
CA PRO A 217 0.25 12.89 14.38
C PRO A 217 -1.12 12.77 15.06
N LEU A 218 -1.84 11.68 14.79
CA LEU A 218 -3.19 11.47 15.35
C LEU A 218 -3.20 10.44 16.47
N GLN A 219 -2.67 9.25 16.20
CA GLN A 219 -2.82 8.10 17.10
C GLN A 219 -1.72 7.07 16.90
N ARG A 220 -1.65 6.14 17.86
CA ARG A 220 -0.84 4.92 17.78
C ARG A 220 -1.76 3.71 17.90
N ILE A 221 -1.58 2.73 17.02
CA ILE A 221 -2.48 1.57 16.95
C ILE A 221 -1.69 0.25 17.01
N GLU A 222 -2.26 -0.72 17.71
CA GLU A 222 -1.70 -2.06 17.90
C GLU A 222 -2.43 -3.04 16.97
N LEU A 223 -1.75 -3.44 15.89
CA LEU A 223 -2.32 -4.31 14.86
C LEU A 223 -1.89 -5.79 15.02
N GLY A 224 -0.96 -6.07 15.94
CA GLY A 224 -0.34 -7.39 16.09
C GLY A 224 0.61 -7.78 14.95
N GLY A 225 0.84 -6.87 13.99
CA GLY A 225 1.73 -7.01 12.84
C GLY A 225 1.94 -5.66 12.16
N GLN A 226 2.90 -5.59 11.24
CA GLN A 226 3.22 -4.37 10.51
C GLN A 226 2.10 -4.01 9.52
N ALA A 227 1.72 -2.73 9.44
CA ALA A 227 0.81 -2.24 8.42
C ALA A 227 1.52 -2.22 7.06
N VAL A 228 0.84 -2.68 6.02
CA VAL A 228 1.43 -2.85 4.67
C VAL A 228 0.50 -2.43 3.52
N GLY A 229 -0.73 -2.02 3.84
CA GLY A 229 -1.65 -1.41 2.86
C GLY A 229 -2.98 -1.03 3.50
N ALA A 230 -3.69 -0.05 2.93
CA ALA A 230 -5.03 0.33 3.39
C ALA A 230 -5.90 0.94 2.28
N ASP A 231 -7.22 0.91 2.48
CA ASP A 231 -8.18 1.62 1.63
C ASP A 231 -9.41 2.04 2.44
N ALA A 232 -10.14 3.03 1.93
CA ALA A 232 -11.34 3.56 2.55
C ALA A 232 -12.54 3.51 1.59
N LEU A 233 -13.72 3.25 2.16
CA LEU A 233 -14.96 3.42 1.41
C LEU A 233 -15.15 4.89 1.01
N PRO A 234 -15.73 5.17 -0.19
CA PRO A 234 -15.94 6.54 -0.65
C PRO A 234 -16.81 7.39 0.27
N ASP A 235 -17.68 6.76 1.06
CA ASP A 235 -18.54 7.44 2.04
C ASP A 235 -17.83 7.74 3.36
N GLY A 236 -16.57 7.33 3.51
CA GLY A 236 -15.75 7.50 4.71
C GLY A 236 -16.18 6.64 5.90
N SER A 237 -17.13 5.73 5.73
CA SER A 237 -17.72 4.99 6.85
C SER A 237 -16.81 3.90 7.42
N ARG A 238 -15.95 3.32 6.57
CA ARG A 238 -15.03 2.24 6.95
C ARG A 238 -13.69 2.36 6.26
N VAL A 239 -12.67 1.90 6.98
CA VAL A 239 -11.31 1.66 6.48
C VAL A 239 -11.00 0.18 6.61
N VAL A 240 -10.36 -0.39 5.58
CA VAL A 240 -9.67 -1.67 5.66
C VAL A 240 -8.17 -1.41 5.71
N LEU A 241 -7.46 -2.13 6.57
CA LEU A 241 -6.00 -2.10 6.66
C LEU A 241 -5.52 -3.54 6.74
N THR A 242 -4.43 -3.87 6.06
CA THR A 242 -3.82 -5.19 6.14
C THR A 242 -2.47 -5.16 6.85
N THR A 243 -2.22 -6.20 7.63
CA THR A 243 -0.87 -6.69 7.90
C THR A 243 -0.55 -7.82 6.92
N TYR A 244 0.65 -8.39 7.00
CA TYR A 244 1.02 -9.55 6.18
C TYR A 244 0.08 -10.76 6.31
N ASP A 245 -0.62 -10.90 7.45
CA ASP A 245 -1.40 -12.08 7.79
C ASP A 245 -2.83 -11.78 8.29
N THR A 246 -3.23 -10.52 8.35
CA THR A 246 -4.51 -10.11 8.95
C THR A 246 -5.11 -8.88 8.27
N LEU A 247 -6.38 -8.98 7.87
CA LEU A 247 -7.21 -7.85 7.50
C LEU A 247 -7.91 -7.28 8.74
N TRP A 248 -7.84 -5.97 8.91
CA TRP A 248 -8.53 -5.22 9.94
C TRP A 248 -9.58 -4.31 9.33
N LEU A 249 -10.78 -4.29 9.92
CA LEU A 249 -11.87 -3.42 9.52
C LEU A 249 -12.20 -2.43 10.64
N PHE A 250 -12.24 -1.16 10.30
CA PHE A 250 -12.50 -0.06 11.24
C PHE A 250 -13.79 0.68 10.91
N ASP A 251 -14.50 1.14 11.95
CA ASP A 251 -15.47 2.22 11.85
C ASP A 251 -14.68 3.53 11.85
N SER A 252 -14.73 4.25 10.71
CA SER A 252 -13.97 5.48 10.49
C SER A 252 -14.86 6.72 10.47
N THR A 253 -16.05 6.67 11.08
CA THR A 253 -16.97 7.83 11.16
C THR A 253 -16.42 9.00 11.98
N ASP A 254 -15.48 8.73 12.90
CA ASP A 254 -14.66 9.75 13.55
C ASP A 254 -13.36 9.93 12.73
N HIS A 255 -13.33 10.96 11.89
CA HIS A 255 -12.19 11.24 11.02
C HIS A 255 -10.96 11.75 11.80
N ASP A 256 -11.10 12.21 13.04
CA ASP A 256 -9.95 12.57 13.89
C ASP A 256 -9.27 11.31 14.47
N HIS A 257 -10.00 10.19 14.53
CA HIS A 257 -9.49 8.91 15.04
C HIS A 257 -9.96 7.71 14.18
N PRO A 258 -9.64 7.68 12.87
CA PRO A 258 -10.30 6.79 11.92
C PRO A 258 -10.01 5.31 12.15
N LEU A 259 -8.97 4.98 12.92
CA LEU A 259 -8.58 3.61 13.26
C LEU A 259 -8.69 3.30 14.76
N ALA A 260 -9.35 4.14 15.55
CA ALA A 260 -9.52 3.91 17.00
C ALA A 260 -10.56 2.83 17.32
N ARG A 261 -11.44 2.49 16.36
CA ARG A 261 -12.57 1.58 16.55
C ARG A 261 -12.50 0.39 15.59
N PRO A 262 -11.64 -0.62 15.85
CA PRO A 262 -11.67 -1.86 15.09
C PRO A 262 -13.01 -2.56 15.35
N ILE A 263 -13.73 -2.87 14.27
CA ILE A 263 -15.02 -3.56 14.29
C ILE A 263 -14.91 -5.00 13.78
N GLY A 264 -13.82 -5.35 13.11
CA GLY A 264 -13.58 -6.72 12.68
C GLY A 264 -12.11 -7.00 12.44
N ARG A 265 -11.76 -8.29 12.53
CA ARG A 265 -10.48 -8.84 12.07
C ARG A 265 -10.70 -10.13 11.30
N LEU A 266 -9.87 -10.39 10.31
CA LEU A 266 -9.90 -11.61 9.53
C LEU A 266 -8.46 -12.06 9.24
N PRO A 267 -7.97 -13.14 9.87
CA PRO A 267 -6.71 -13.75 9.49
C PRO A 267 -6.74 -14.17 8.01
N ILE A 268 -5.62 -14.06 7.32
CA ILE A 268 -5.44 -14.47 5.92
C ILE A 268 -4.15 -15.27 5.79
N VAL A 269 -4.01 -15.99 4.67
CA VAL A 269 -2.81 -16.76 4.34
C VAL A 269 -2.19 -16.17 3.09
N GLY A 270 -0.91 -15.81 3.15
CA GLY A 270 -0.12 -15.33 2.03
C GLY A 270 1.36 -15.26 2.44
N ASP A 271 2.22 -15.15 1.43
CA ASP A 271 3.67 -15.06 1.57
C ASP A 271 4.10 -13.60 1.79
N GLN A 272 3.57 -12.67 0.98
CA GLN A 272 3.84 -11.23 1.06
C GLN A 272 2.59 -10.44 0.64
N VAL A 273 1.56 -10.42 1.49
CA VAL A 273 0.35 -9.60 1.24
C VAL A 273 0.67 -8.15 1.56
N GLU A 274 0.49 -7.27 0.58
CA GLU A 274 0.79 -5.84 0.71
C GLU A 274 -0.35 -4.98 0.15
N ALA A 275 -0.98 -5.35 -0.97
CA ALA A 275 -2.08 -4.59 -1.53
C ALA A 275 -3.45 -4.99 -0.96
N VAL A 276 -4.30 -4.03 -0.54
CA VAL A 276 -5.68 -4.25 -0.10
C VAL A 276 -6.62 -3.13 -0.55
N CYS A 277 -7.84 -3.46 -1.02
CA CYS A 277 -8.87 -2.45 -1.28
C CYS A 277 -10.30 -2.96 -1.12
N PHE A 278 -11.26 -2.03 -1.09
CA PHE A 278 -12.68 -2.35 -1.20
C PHE A 278 -13.12 -2.57 -2.66
N ASP A 279 -13.81 -3.69 -2.91
CA ASP A 279 -14.66 -3.86 -4.10
C ASP A 279 -16.13 -3.61 -3.73
N GLY A 280 -16.42 -2.35 -3.40
CA GLY A 280 -17.70 -1.95 -2.82
C GLY A 280 -17.79 -2.25 -1.31
N PRO A 281 -18.96 -2.02 -0.69
CA PRO A 281 -19.09 -1.99 0.78
C PRO A 281 -19.01 -3.35 1.48
N ASN A 282 -19.08 -4.46 0.74
CA ASN A 282 -19.21 -5.79 1.32
C ASN A 282 -18.11 -6.76 0.90
N THR A 283 -17.19 -6.32 0.04
CA THR A 283 -16.16 -7.18 -0.54
C THR A 283 -14.82 -6.47 -0.41
N ILE A 284 -13.80 -7.21 -0.01
CA ILE A 284 -12.41 -6.75 0.07
C ILE A 284 -11.59 -7.61 -0.87
N LEU A 285 -10.71 -6.97 -1.63
CA LEU A 285 -9.68 -7.61 -2.42
C LEU A 285 -8.33 -7.37 -1.77
N PHE A 286 -7.44 -8.35 -1.88
CA PHE A 286 -6.04 -8.16 -1.52
C PHE A 286 -5.14 -9.00 -2.42
N ALA A 287 -3.91 -8.54 -2.62
CA ALA A 287 -2.94 -9.20 -3.48
C ALA A 287 -1.69 -9.59 -2.69
N ASP A 288 -1.11 -10.69 -3.12
CA ASP A 288 0.12 -11.24 -2.61
C ASP A 288 1.23 -11.00 -3.63
N GLU A 289 2.27 -10.25 -3.21
CA GLU A 289 3.39 -9.87 -4.07
C GLU A 289 4.13 -11.10 -4.59
N ALA A 290 4.59 -11.95 -3.68
CA ALA A 290 5.46 -13.09 -3.98
C ALA A 290 4.83 -14.08 -4.98
N THR A 291 3.52 -14.25 -4.91
CA THR A 291 2.77 -15.19 -5.76
C THR A 291 2.04 -14.53 -6.92
N ALA A 292 1.95 -13.19 -6.92
CA ALA A 292 1.12 -12.39 -7.84
C ALA A 292 -0.36 -12.83 -7.85
N GLN A 293 -0.87 -13.36 -6.74
CA GLN A 293 -2.25 -13.85 -6.64
C GLN A 293 -3.18 -12.77 -6.08
N LEU A 294 -4.39 -12.69 -6.63
CA LEU A 294 -5.44 -11.78 -6.18
C LEU A 294 -6.56 -12.59 -5.51
N TYR A 295 -6.89 -12.19 -4.28
CA TYR A 295 -7.87 -12.84 -3.45
C TYR A 295 -9.06 -11.93 -3.16
N GLU A 296 -10.16 -12.56 -2.76
CA GLU A 296 -11.39 -11.93 -2.33
C GLU A 296 -11.83 -12.51 -0.99
N VAL A 297 -12.34 -11.64 -0.12
CA VAL A 297 -13.09 -12.02 1.10
C VAL A 297 -14.37 -11.18 1.22
N SER A 298 -15.36 -11.71 1.94
CA SER A 298 -16.55 -10.93 2.30
C SER A 298 -16.34 -10.23 3.64
N VAL A 299 -16.86 -9.00 3.76
CA VAL A 299 -16.95 -8.31 5.06
C VAL A 299 -17.72 -9.14 6.09
N ALA A 300 -18.67 -9.97 5.65
CA ALA A 300 -19.43 -10.85 6.55
C ALA A 300 -18.58 -11.94 7.21
N ASP A 301 -17.39 -12.25 6.67
CA ASP A 301 -16.48 -13.27 7.22
C ASP A 301 -15.62 -12.73 8.38
N PHE A 302 -15.58 -11.41 8.57
CA PHE A 302 -14.79 -10.79 9.64
C PHE A 302 -15.30 -11.20 11.02
N GLN A 303 -14.36 -11.61 11.87
CA GLN A 303 -14.62 -11.84 13.28
C GLN A 303 -14.92 -10.49 13.93
N GLN A 304 -16.18 -10.28 14.32
CA GLN A 304 -16.62 -9.03 14.92
C GLN A 304 -15.86 -8.75 16.22
N ILE A 305 -15.31 -7.54 16.33
CA ILE A 305 -14.66 -7.07 17.55
C ILE A 305 -15.71 -6.25 18.32
N PRO A 306 -16.15 -6.72 19.50
CA PRO A 306 -17.14 -5.98 20.27
C PRO A 306 -16.55 -4.64 20.73
N PRO A 307 -17.36 -3.57 20.81
CA PRO A 307 -16.88 -2.29 21.31
C PRO A 307 -16.28 -2.44 22.69
N ALA A 308 -15.16 -1.75 22.94
CA ALA A 308 -14.55 -1.71 24.26
C ALA A 308 -15.61 -1.30 25.29
N ARG A 309 -15.81 -2.12 26.34
CA ARG A 309 -16.72 -1.75 27.43
C ARG A 309 -16.21 -0.47 28.05
N SER A 310 -17.00 0.60 28.03
CA SER A 310 -16.71 1.83 28.76
C SER A 310 -16.45 1.47 30.23
N ARG A 311 -15.24 1.74 30.70
CA ARG A 311 -14.90 1.65 32.13
C ARG A 311 -15.47 2.85 32.88
#